data_AF-A0A8X6KJ96-F1
#
_entry.id   AF-A0A8X6KJ96-F1
#
_cell.length_a   1.000
_cell.length_b   1.000
_cell.length_c   1.000
_cell.angle_alpha   90.00
_cell.angle_beta   90.00
_cell.angle_gamma   90.00
#
_symmetry.space_group_name_H-M   'P 1'
#
loop_
_entity.id
_entity.type
_entity.pdbx_description
1 polymer ?
#
loop_
_entity_poly.entity_id
_entity_poly.type
_entity_poly.pdbx_seq_one_letter_code
_entity_poly.pdbx_strand_id
1 'polypeptide(L)'
;MVSSGSIDEAVSLVTSCILSAANNAISLPSSRLPRFPKPWWNKECQMAKKDQNKAWNRFRRYFTPDNMIAFNKARARARKIHRQRKRESWIKYVQPQVKRFGTISVSSVENTVLALSPCL
;
A
#
# COMPACT_ATOMS: atom_id res chain seq x y z
N MET A 1 31.27 -45.75 12.06
CA MET A 1 29.81 -45.79 12.19
C MET A 1 29.31 -44.38 12.00
N VAL A 2 28.84 -44.03 10.79
CA VAL A 2 28.20 -42.73 10.55
C VAL A 2 26.81 -42.84 11.15
N SER A 3 26.59 -42.18 12.29
CA SER A 3 25.24 -42.04 12.83
C SER A 3 24.45 -41.19 11.86
N SER A 4 23.64 -41.85 11.04
CA SER A 4 22.56 -41.24 10.30
C SER A 4 21.56 -40.70 11.31
N GLY A 5 21.76 -39.47 11.78
CA GLY A 5 20.61 -38.63 12.09
C GLY A 5 19.68 -38.77 10.89
N SER A 6 18.47 -39.27 11.13
CA SER A 6 17.58 -39.77 10.07
C SER A 6 17.54 -38.75 8.92
N ILE A 7 17.53 -39.19 7.67
CA ILE A 7 17.38 -38.28 6.51
C ILE A 7 16.19 -37.32 6.75
N ASP A 8 15.16 -37.81 7.44
CA ASP A 8 14.00 -37.04 7.88
C ASP A 8 14.35 -35.87 8.82
N GLU A 9 15.33 -36.03 9.70
CA GLU A 9 15.81 -35.00 10.62
C GLU A 9 16.52 -33.88 9.85
N ALA A 10 17.37 -34.22 8.88
CA ALA A 10 18.02 -33.26 8.00
C ALA A 10 16.99 -32.49 7.15
N VAL A 11 15.99 -33.20 6.59
CA VAL A 11 14.90 -32.58 5.83
C VAL A 11 14.07 -31.64 6.71
N SER A 12 13.76 -32.04 7.94
CA SER A 12 13.02 -31.23 8.90
C SER A 12 13.77 -29.95 9.28
N LEU A 13 15.08 -30.04 9.51
CA LEU A 13 15.94 -28.88 9.79
C LEU A 13 15.98 -27.88 8.63
N VAL A 14 16.15 -28.35 7.40
CA VAL A 14 16.14 -27.46 6.22
C VAL A 14 14.77 -26.80 6.05
N THR A 15 13.69 -27.59 6.18
CA THR A 15 12.32 -27.09 6.03
C THR A 15 11.99 -26.04 7.09
N SER A 16 12.32 -26.30 8.35
CA SER A 16 12.10 -25.35 9.46
C SER A 16 12.91 -24.07 9.30
N CYS A 17 14.16 -24.17 8.80
CA CYS A 17 15.01 -23.00 8.52
C CYS A 17 14.40 -22.13 7.42
N ILE A 18 13.93 -22.73 6.31
CA ILE A 18 13.27 -22.01 5.22
C ILE A 18 11.97 -21.35 5.70
N LEU A 19 11.14 -22.06 6.47
CA LEU A 19 9.90 -21.51 7.01
C LEU A 19 10.16 -20.37 8.01
N SER A 20 11.18 -20.51 8.85
CA SER A 20 11.65 -19.46 9.77
C SER A 20 12.08 -18.21 8.99
N ALA A 21 12.96 -18.36 8.00
CA ALA A 21 13.42 -17.27 7.15
C ALA A 21 12.26 -16.60 6.41
N ALA A 22 11.33 -17.40 5.87
CA ALA A 22 10.16 -16.90 5.17
C ALA A 22 9.21 -16.13 6.10
N ASN A 23 8.92 -16.65 7.30
CA ASN A 23 8.06 -15.97 8.28
C ASN A 23 8.70 -14.67 8.81
N ASN A 24 10.02 -14.64 8.95
CA ASN A 24 10.76 -13.45 9.36
C ASN A 24 10.83 -12.39 8.24
N ALA A 25 10.98 -12.81 6.99
CA ALA A 25 11.05 -11.91 5.83
C ALA A 25 9.66 -11.40 5.39
N ILE A 26 8.66 -12.27 5.43
CA ILE A 26 7.29 -12.05 4.97
C ILE A 26 6.35 -12.21 6.16
N SER A 27 5.95 -11.10 6.75
CA SER A 27 4.92 -11.10 7.79
C SER A 27 3.63 -11.70 7.23
N LEU A 28 3.07 -12.71 7.89
CA LEU A 28 1.76 -13.26 7.52
C LEU A 28 0.71 -12.14 7.48
N PRO A 29 -0.07 -12.01 6.38
CA PRO A 29 -1.09 -10.98 6.31
C PRO A 29 -2.13 -11.23 7.41
N SER A 30 -2.41 -10.20 8.21
CA SER A 30 -3.49 -10.23 9.20
C SER A 30 -4.79 -10.69 8.52
N SER A 31 -5.38 -11.79 8.98
CA SER A 31 -6.59 -12.40 8.40
C SER A 31 -7.85 -11.54 8.57
N ARG A 32 -7.77 -10.41 9.28
CA ARG A 32 -8.89 -9.53 9.62
C ARG A 32 -8.76 -8.15 9.00
N LEU A 33 -8.43 -8.07 7.71
CA LEU A 33 -8.62 -6.82 6.99
C LEU A 33 -10.12 -6.69 6.62
N PRO A 34 -10.75 -5.52 6.88
CA PRO A 34 -12.13 -5.30 6.44
C PRO A 34 -12.22 -5.48 4.92
N ARG A 35 -13.36 -5.99 4.44
CA ARG A 35 -13.57 -6.44 3.05
C ARG A 35 -13.10 -5.43 1.98
N PHE A 36 -13.08 -4.12 2.28
CA PHE A 36 -12.43 -3.09 1.46
C PHE A 36 -11.90 -1.93 2.32
N PRO A 37 -10.65 -1.97 2.82
CA PRO A 37 -10.08 -0.82 3.52
C PRO A 37 -9.85 0.27 2.47
N LYS A 38 -10.51 1.40 2.62
CA LYS A 38 -10.21 2.62 1.87
C LYS A 38 -9.40 3.54 2.78
N PRO A 39 -8.07 3.37 2.89
CA PRO A 39 -7.23 4.16 3.80
C PRO A 39 -7.24 5.66 3.47
N TRP A 40 -7.67 6.03 2.27
CA TRP A 40 -7.88 7.42 1.82
C TRP A 40 -9.26 8.00 2.19
N TRP A 41 -10.15 7.22 2.80
CA TRP A 41 -11.52 7.66 3.14
C TRP A 41 -11.55 8.34 4.50
N ASN A 42 -11.62 9.68 4.49
CA ASN A 42 -11.60 10.52 5.69
C ASN A 42 -12.88 11.33 5.86
N LYS A 43 -13.04 11.98 7.02
CA LYS A 43 -14.16 12.89 7.34
C LYS A 43 -14.33 13.98 6.28
N GLU A 44 -13.25 14.50 5.72
CA GLU A 44 -13.32 15.49 4.63
C GLU A 44 -13.96 14.93 3.36
N CYS A 45 -13.64 13.68 2.97
CA CYS A 45 -14.29 13.00 1.84
C CYS A 45 -15.79 12.82 2.09
N GLN A 46 -16.16 12.44 3.33
CA GLN A 46 -17.57 12.30 3.72
C GLN A 46 -18.31 13.65 3.64
N MET A 47 -17.71 14.72 4.16
CA MET A 47 -18.29 16.07 4.11
C MET A 47 -18.46 16.55 2.67
N ALA A 48 -17.42 16.41 1.83
CA ALA A 48 -17.49 16.82 0.44
C ALA A 48 -18.57 16.04 -0.35
N LYS A 49 -18.72 14.74 -0.09
CA LYS A 49 -19.79 13.92 -0.66
C LYS A 49 -21.17 14.36 -0.15
N LYS A 50 -21.29 14.67 1.14
CA LYS A 50 -22.53 15.17 1.75
C LYS A 50 -22.96 16.50 1.11
N ASP A 51 -22.02 17.42 0.90
CA ASP A 51 -22.30 18.72 0.28
C ASP A 51 -22.64 18.59 -1.20
N GLN A 52 -21.94 17.71 -1.94
CA GLN A 52 -22.31 17.35 -3.30
C GLN A 52 -23.75 16.81 -3.37
N ASN A 53 -24.12 15.90 -2.48
CA ASN A 53 -25.47 15.32 -2.43
C ASN A 53 -26.54 16.34 -2.06
N LYS A 54 -26.24 17.27 -1.14
CA LYS A 54 -27.15 18.37 -0.79
C LYS A 54 -27.41 19.27 -2.01
N ALA A 55 -26.35 19.67 -2.71
CA ALA A 55 -26.47 20.51 -3.91
C ALA A 55 -27.20 19.78 -5.04
N TRP A 56 -26.92 18.47 -5.22
CA TRP A 56 -27.64 17.62 -6.15
C TRP A 56 -29.13 17.55 -5.82
N ASN A 57 -29.47 17.31 -4.55
CA ASN A 57 -30.86 17.22 -4.12
C ASN A 57 -31.62 18.53 -4.34
N ARG A 58 -30.96 19.69 -4.15
CA ARG A 58 -31.56 20.99 -4.44
C ARG A 58 -31.80 21.17 -5.93
N PHE A 59 -30.79 20.92 -6.77
CA PHE A 59 -30.90 20.99 -8.22
C PHE A 59 -31.95 20.02 -8.79
N ARG A 60 -32.02 18.80 -8.26
CA ARG A 60 -33.00 17.79 -8.68
C ARG A 60 -34.44 18.19 -8.35
N ARG A 61 -34.66 18.87 -7.22
CA ARG A 61 -36.00 19.37 -6.84
C ARG A 61 -36.37 20.61 -7.64
N TYR A 62 -35.41 21.52 -7.84
CA TYR A 62 -35.61 22.80 -8.51
C TYR A 62 -34.51 23.03 -9.54
N PHE A 63 -34.83 22.72 -10.80
CA PHE A 63 -33.91 22.85 -11.92
C PHE A 63 -33.75 24.32 -12.30
N THR A 64 -32.84 25.02 -11.62
CA THR A 64 -32.46 26.41 -11.94
C THR A 64 -30.98 26.48 -12.32
N PRO A 65 -30.57 27.46 -13.15
CA PRO A 65 -29.17 27.65 -13.52
C PRO A 65 -28.25 27.82 -12.30
N ASP A 66 -28.68 28.58 -11.30
CA ASP A 66 -27.94 28.79 -10.06
C ASP A 66 -27.73 27.49 -9.29
N ASN A 67 -28.76 26.65 -9.21
CA ASN A 67 -28.66 25.34 -8.58
C ASN A 67 -27.72 24.40 -9.36
N MET A 68 -27.72 24.48 -10.70
CA MET A 68 -26.80 23.74 -11.55
C MET A 68 -25.34 24.18 -11.30
N ILE A 69 -25.09 25.49 -11.23
CA ILE A 69 -23.76 26.06 -10.93
C ILE A 69 -23.30 25.62 -9.54
N ALA A 70 -24.16 25.71 -8.54
CA ALA A 70 -23.87 25.29 -7.17
C ALA A 70 -23.53 23.78 -7.10
N PHE A 71 -24.30 22.94 -7.78
CA PHE A 71 -24.02 21.51 -7.89
C PHE A 71 -22.68 21.23 -8.58
N ASN A 72 -22.39 21.90 -9.70
CA ASN A 72 -21.14 21.75 -10.43
C ASN A 72 -19.93 22.15 -9.59
N LYS A 73 -20.01 23.26 -8.84
CA LYS A 73 -18.99 23.68 -7.87
C LYS A 73 -18.76 22.62 -6.78
N ALA A 74 -19.83 22.11 -6.18
CA ALA A 74 -19.74 21.06 -5.15
C ALA A 74 -19.17 19.74 -5.70
N ARG A 75 -19.56 19.35 -6.92
CA ARG A 75 -19.06 18.18 -7.64
C ARG A 75 -17.57 18.31 -7.95
N ALA A 76 -17.11 19.48 -8.42
CA ALA A 76 -15.70 19.74 -8.68
C ALA A 76 -14.87 19.65 -7.38
N ARG A 77 -15.36 20.25 -6.29
CA ARG A 77 -14.72 20.17 -4.96
C ARG A 77 -14.60 18.73 -4.46
N ALA A 78 -15.67 17.95 -4.52
CA ALA A 78 -15.66 16.55 -4.11
C ALA A 78 -14.64 15.72 -4.92
N ARG A 79 -14.57 15.93 -6.25
CA ARG A 79 -13.57 15.29 -7.12
C ARG A 79 -12.14 15.67 -6.73
N LYS A 80 -11.88 16.96 -6.44
CA LYS A 80 -10.56 17.45 -6.01
C LYS A 80 -10.12 16.76 -4.72
N ILE A 81 -10.98 16.77 -3.70
CA ILE A 81 -10.70 16.15 -2.39
C ILE A 81 -10.44 14.65 -2.55
N HIS A 82 -11.28 13.93 -3.30
CA HIS A 82 -11.08 12.50 -3.55
C HIS A 82 -9.73 12.21 -4.23
N ARG A 83 -9.34 12.98 -5.24
CA ARG A 83 -8.04 12.83 -5.91
C ARG A 83 -6.88 13.09 -4.96
N GLN A 84 -6.97 14.16 -4.18
CA GLN A 84 -5.95 14.55 -3.21
C GLN A 84 -5.75 13.47 -2.14
N ARG A 85 -6.85 12.99 -1.52
CA ARG A 85 -6.77 11.98 -0.46
C ARG A 85 -6.28 10.63 -0.95
N LYS A 86 -6.67 10.22 -2.16
CA LYS A 86 -6.10 9.03 -2.81
C LYS A 86 -4.59 9.18 -3.03
N ARG A 87 -4.16 10.32 -3.57
CA ARG A 87 -2.74 10.62 -3.81
C ARG A 87 -1.93 10.61 -2.51
N GLU A 88 -2.41 11.29 -1.48
CA GLU A 88 -1.77 11.33 -0.15
C GLU A 88 -1.65 9.94 0.46
N SER A 89 -2.73 9.15 0.42
CA SER A 89 -2.71 7.77 0.93
C SER A 89 -1.72 6.90 0.15
N TRP A 90 -1.65 7.07 -1.17
CA TRP A 90 -0.72 6.33 -2.01
C TRP A 90 0.73 6.71 -1.72
N ILE A 91 1.03 8.01 -1.61
CA ILE A 91 2.37 8.51 -1.25
C ILE A 91 2.78 7.96 0.12
N LYS A 92 1.91 8.02 1.12
CA LYS A 92 2.17 7.47 2.45
C LYS A 92 2.44 5.96 2.44
N TYR A 93 1.77 5.22 1.57
CA TYR A 93 2.00 3.77 1.42
C TYR A 93 3.35 3.46 0.77
N VAL A 94 3.71 4.19 -0.29
CA VAL A 94 4.93 3.94 -1.08
C VAL A 94 6.20 4.47 -0.40
N GLN A 95 6.12 5.57 0.36
CA GLN A 95 7.31 6.21 0.94
C GLN A 95 8.15 5.29 1.85
N PRO A 96 7.57 4.49 2.76
CA PRO A 96 8.34 3.51 3.54
C PRO A 96 8.91 2.38 2.68
N GLN A 97 8.23 1.98 1.60
CA GLN A 97 8.72 0.93 0.70
C GLN A 97 9.98 1.39 -0.04
N VAL A 98 9.99 2.60 -0.58
CA VAL A 98 11.16 3.17 -1.28
C VAL A 98 12.37 3.30 -0.35
N LYS A 99 12.16 3.64 0.92
CA LYS A 99 13.24 3.66 1.93
C LYS A 99 13.76 2.25 2.27
N ARG A 100 12.88 1.25 2.27
CA ARG A 100 13.19 -0.14 2.61
C ARG A 100 13.99 -0.86 1.52
N PHE A 101 13.77 -0.51 0.26
CA PHE A 101 14.53 -1.08 -0.86
C PHE A 101 15.87 -0.38 -1.10
N GLY A 102 16.14 0.73 -0.42
CA GLY A 102 17.30 1.57 -0.67
C GLY A 102 17.24 2.18 -2.08
N THR A 103 17.67 3.44 -2.23
CA THR A 103 18.27 3.79 -3.51
C THR A 103 19.48 2.89 -3.66
N ILE A 104 19.40 1.88 -4.55
CA ILE A 104 20.59 1.16 -5.00
C ILE A 104 21.43 2.23 -5.68
N SER A 105 22.38 2.83 -4.94
CA SER A 105 23.41 3.62 -5.60
C SER A 105 24.17 2.62 -6.46
N VAL A 106 24.40 2.98 -7.72
CA VAL A 106 25.10 2.11 -8.68
C VAL A 106 26.47 1.68 -8.12
N SER A 107 27.08 2.53 -7.30
CA SER A 107 28.32 2.30 -6.54
C SER A 107 28.25 1.20 -5.46
N SER A 108 27.07 0.81 -4.98
CA SER A 108 26.94 -0.28 -3.99
C SER A 108 26.98 -1.66 -4.64
N VAL A 109 26.66 -1.75 -5.94
CA VAL A 109 26.69 -3.01 -6.71
C VAL A 109 28.13 -3.36 -7.12
N GLU A 110 28.95 -2.35 -7.42
CA GLU A 110 30.37 -2.55 -7.77
C GLU A 110 31.19 -3.13 -6.59
N ASN A 111 30.90 -2.71 -5.36
CA ASN A 111 31.61 -3.21 -4.17
C ASN A 111 31.25 -4.66 -3.79
N THR A 112 30.09 -5.17 -4.22
CA THR A 112 29.69 -6.57 -3.94
C THR A 112 30.26 -7.55 -4.95
N VAL A 113 30.48 -7.12 -6.19
CA VAL A 113 31.15 -7.93 -7.23
C VAL A 113 32.63 -8.12 -6.92
N LEU A 114 33.30 -7.11 -6.33
CA LEU A 114 34.71 -7.21 -5.95
C LEU A 114 34.98 -8.04 -4.68
N ALA A 115 33.98 -8.24 -3.82
CA ALA A 115 34.13 -9.01 -2.57
C ALA A 115 33.86 -10.53 -2.73
N LEU A 116 33.37 -10.96 -3.90
CA LEU A 116 33.10 -12.37 -4.23
C LEU A 116 34.11 -12.98 -5.22
N SER A 117 35.24 -12.33 -5.46
CA SER A 117 36.40 -12.95 -6.11
C SER A 117 37.53 -13.25 -5.11
N PRO A 118 37.40 -14.26 -4.24
CA PRO A 118 38.55 -15.01 -3.77
C PRO A 118 38.87 -16.13 -4.77
N CYS A 119 40.13 -16.16 -5.19
CA CYS A 119 40.81 -17.26 -5.90
C CYS A 119 40.66 -17.31 -7.43
N LEU A 120 41.46 -16.47 -8.11
CA LEU A 120 42.40 -16.94 -9.13
C LEU A 120 43.81 -16.47 -8.73
#